data_AF-A0A7K0J2A2-F1
#
_entry.id   AF-A0A7K0J2A2-F1
#
_cell.length_a   1.000
_cell.length_b   1.000
_cell.length_c   1.000
_cell.angle_alpha   90.00
_cell.angle_beta   90.00
_cell.angle_gamma   90.00
#
_symmetry.space_group_name_H-M   'P 1'
#
loop_
_entity.id
_entity.type
_entity.pdbx_description
1 polymer ?
#
loop_
_entity_poly.entity_id
_entity_poly.type
_entity_poly.pdbx_seq_one_letter_code
_entity_poly.pdbx_strand_id
1 'polypeptide(L)'
;MTSESNLFIGDEPQDFWVWVNPANWLVRHQISLIGCFTSAGNVGRGKSNLPFLPNSEFAGDVSPFSIGVTHHYTAEYNFEVNREFYFSDYPSRLNAIYLLRSEAEAEEYRKRHMGHVGNRLLRQARSVGPYAYSTHDSSWVDFLRLNHSCDDETIHQVAQAYWRGVNVEDCELKSFGKPWAQSPIIEVLYLGRIDFYDRSLPE
;
A
#
# COMPACT_ATOMS: atom_id res chain seq x y z
N MET A 1 -14.60 -19.96 -9.57
CA MET A 1 -13.85 -19.12 -10.52
C MET A 1 -12.40 -19.17 -10.10
N THR A 2 -11.53 -19.70 -10.95
CA THR A 2 -10.07 -19.61 -10.75
C THR A 2 -9.72 -18.13 -10.90
N SER A 3 -9.57 -17.40 -9.79
CA SER A 3 -9.09 -16.03 -9.88
C SER A 3 -7.69 -16.10 -10.46
N GLU A 4 -7.43 -15.34 -11.52
CA GLU A 4 -6.05 -15.08 -11.92
C GLU A 4 -5.33 -14.53 -10.69
N SER A 5 -4.13 -15.04 -10.43
CA SER A 5 -3.34 -14.57 -9.31
C SER A 5 -2.98 -13.10 -9.54
N ASN A 6 -3.24 -12.24 -8.56
CA ASN A 6 -2.82 -10.84 -8.54
C ASN A 6 -1.38 -10.66 -8.06
N LEU A 7 -0.58 -11.73 -8.03
CA LEU A 7 0.85 -11.76 -7.70
C LEU A 7 1.66 -12.05 -8.96
N PHE A 8 2.68 -11.25 -9.19
CA PHE A 8 3.53 -11.28 -10.37
C PHE A 8 4.98 -11.38 -9.93
N ILE A 9 5.74 -12.26 -10.59
CA ILE A 9 7.18 -12.44 -10.36
C ILE A 9 7.84 -12.43 -11.73
N GLY A 10 8.90 -11.66 -11.88
CA GLY A 10 9.62 -11.56 -13.14
C GLY A 10 10.86 -10.71 -13.02
N ASP A 11 11.56 -10.58 -14.14
CA ASP A 11 12.74 -9.73 -14.33
C ASP A 11 12.62 -8.86 -15.59
N GLU A 12 11.56 -9.07 -16.38
CA GLU A 12 11.26 -8.29 -17.57
C GLU A 12 10.97 -6.83 -17.20
N PRO A 13 11.62 -5.84 -17.84
CA PRO A 13 11.43 -4.46 -17.47
C PRO A 13 10.00 -3.97 -17.71
N GLN A 14 9.43 -3.31 -16.71
CA GLN A 14 8.09 -2.72 -16.72
C GLN A 14 8.14 -1.28 -16.22
N ASP A 15 7.29 -0.43 -16.78
CA ASP A 15 7.16 0.95 -16.36
C ASP A 15 6.04 1.10 -15.34
N PHE A 16 6.29 1.93 -14.34
CA PHE A 16 5.38 2.26 -13.26
C PHE A 16 5.41 3.76 -12.95
N TRP A 17 4.42 4.19 -12.21
CA TRP A 17 4.26 5.57 -11.76
C TRP A 17 4.29 5.63 -10.23
N VAL A 18 4.96 6.64 -9.68
CA VAL A 18 5.12 6.81 -8.24
C VAL A 18 5.04 8.28 -7.84
N TRP A 19 4.33 8.54 -6.73
CA TRP A 19 4.27 9.85 -6.10
C TRP A 19 5.41 10.02 -5.10
N VAL A 20 6.39 10.86 -5.45
CA VAL A 20 7.60 11.09 -4.63
C VAL A 20 7.49 12.40 -3.86
N ASN A 21 7.90 12.42 -2.59
CA ASN A 21 7.92 13.64 -1.79
C ASN A 21 9.30 14.32 -1.90
N PRO A 22 9.45 15.40 -2.70
CA PRO A 22 10.74 16.07 -2.86
C PRO A 22 11.21 16.81 -1.60
N ALA A 23 10.34 17.04 -0.60
CA ALA A 23 10.74 17.64 0.67
C ALA A 23 11.44 16.64 1.61
N ASN A 24 11.34 15.34 1.34
CA ASN A 24 12.00 14.31 2.14
C ASN A 24 13.46 14.15 1.70
N TRP A 25 14.42 14.39 2.60
CA TRP A 25 15.85 14.34 2.29
C TRP A 25 16.31 12.97 1.76
N LEU A 26 15.74 11.87 2.25
CA LEU A 26 16.07 10.52 1.81
C LEU A 26 15.57 10.30 0.38
N VAL A 27 14.35 10.75 0.07
CA VAL A 27 13.81 10.73 -1.30
C VAL A 27 14.68 11.55 -2.25
N ARG A 28 15.07 12.77 -1.86
CA ARG A 28 15.98 13.61 -2.67
C ARG A 28 17.30 12.90 -2.92
N HIS A 29 17.91 12.35 -1.88
CA HIS A 29 19.17 11.61 -1.99
C HIS A 29 19.04 10.42 -2.96
N GLN A 30 17.99 9.61 -2.80
CA GLN A 30 17.76 8.42 -3.64
C GLN A 30 17.51 8.78 -5.11
N ILE A 31 16.71 9.81 -5.40
CA ILE A 31 16.40 10.20 -6.78
C ILE A 31 17.58 10.93 -7.43
N SER A 32 18.13 11.96 -6.77
CA SER A 32 19.11 12.84 -7.41
C SER A 32 20.51 12.23 -7.48
N LEU A 33 20.94 11.48 -6.46
CA LEU A 33 22.29 10.90 -6.43
C LEU A 33 22.32 9.46 -6.97
N ILE A 34 21.37 8.62 -6.53
CA ILE A 34 21.38 7.20 -6.89
C ILE A 34 20.57 6.96 -8.17
N GLY A 35 19.45 7.66 -8.34
CA GLY A 35 18.56 7.51 -9.49
C GLY A 35 17.57 6.35 -9.38
N CYS A 36 17.37 5.78 -8.20
CA CYS A 36 16.51 4.61 -8.02
C CYS A 36 15.83 4.57 -6.65
N PHE A 37 14.74 3.80 -6.55
CA PHE A 37 14.28 3.25 -5.28
C PHE A 37 14.54 1.74 -5.25
N THR A 38 14.75 1.22 -4.04
CA THR A 38 14.75 -0.21 -3.76
C THR A 38 13.81 -0.44 -2.58
N SER A 39 12.97 -1.47 -2.65
CA SER A 39 12.10 -1.84 -1.53
C SER A 39 12.95 -2.07 -0.27
N ALA A 40 12.39 -1.78 0.91
CA ALA A 40 13.08 -2.10 2.15
C ALA A 40 13.37 -3.62 2.16
N GLY A 41 14.56 -4.01 2.63
CA GLY A 41 15.13 -5.33 2.39
C GLY A 41 14.17 -6.48 2.69
N ASN A 42 14.29 -7.58 1.95
CA ASN A 42 13.48 -8.78 2.15
C ASN A 42 13.62 -9.28 3.59
N VAL A 43 12.66 -8.94 4.46
CA VAL A 43 12.35 -9.79 5.61
C VAL A 43 11.97 -11.12 4.98
N GLY A 44 12.76 -12.16 5.24
CA GLY A 44 12.75 -13.39 4.44
C GLY A 44 11.34 -13.85 4.08
N ARG A 45 11.12 -14.21 2.80
CA ARG A 45 9.81 -14.57 2.25
C ARG A 45 9.06 -15.49 3.21
N GLY A 46 7.81 -15.15 3.52
CA GLY A 46 6.97 -15.86 4.48
C GLY A 46 7.19 -15.52 5.96
N LYS A 47 7.98 -14.51 6.29
CA LYS A 47 8.10 -13.96 7.66
C LYS A 47 7.26 -12.71 7.85
N SER A 48 6.89 -12.44 9.10
CA SER A 48 6.24 -11.20 9.52
C SER A 48 7.10 -9.97 9.23
N ASN A 49 6.50 -8.92 8.66
CA ASN A 49 7.12 -7.59 8.55
C ASN A 49 6.64 -6.64 9.66
N LEU A 50 5.90 -7.13 10.66
CA LEU A 50 5.46 -6.31 11.78
C LEU A 50 6.67 -5.81 12.59
N PRO A 51 6.88 -4.48 12.69
CA PRO A 51 8.04 -3.95 13.40
C PRO A 51 7.86 -3.96 14.92
N PHE A 52 6.64 -4.10 15.43
CA PHE A 52 6.33 -4.15 16.86
C PHE A 52 5.41 -5.34 17.16
N LEU A 53 5.54 -5.87 18.37
CA LEU A 53 4.62 -6.89 18.88
C LEU A 53 3.41 -6.19 19.51
N PRO A 54 2.17 -6.59 19.19
CA PRO A 54 0.98 -6.06 19.85
C PRO A 54 1.04 -6.29 21.37
N ASN A 55 0.67 -5.27 22.15
CA ASN A 55 0.52 -5.40 23.60
C ASN A 55 -0.89 -5.91 23.93
N SER A 56 -1.06 -7.23 24.02
CA SER A 56 -2.37 -7.87 24.30
C SER A 56 -2.98 -7.47 25.64
N GLU A 57 -2.15 -7.05 26.60
CA GLU A 57 -2.57 -6.69 27.96
C GLU A 57 -2.89 -5.19 28.09
N PHE A 58 -2.89 -4.43 26.99
CA PHE A 58 -3.20 -3.01 27.05
C PHE A 58 -4.66 -2.79 27.46
N ALA A 59 -4.85 -2.30 28.68
CA ALA A 59 -6.14 -1.91 29.23
C ALA A 59 -6.09 -0.42 29.63
N GLY A 60 -6.25 0.46 28.66
CA GLY A 60 -6.25 1.91 28.88
C GLY A 60 -6.80 2.68 27.70
N ASP A 61 -6.91 4.00 27.85
CA ASP A 61 -7.37 4.90 26.79
C ASP A 61 -6.19 5.43 25.96
N VAL A 62 -6.41 5.56 24.65
CA VAL A 62 -5.47 6.26 23.77
C VAL A 62 -5.83 7.75 23.75
N SER A 63 -4.80 8.61 23.85
CA SER A 63 -5.01 10.06 23.76
C SER A 63 -5.72 10.45 22.44
N PRO A 64 -6.66 11.41 22.45
CA PRO A 64 -7.27 11.93 21.23
C PRO A 64 -6.25 12.49 20.23
N PHE A 65 -5.06 12.93 20.68
CA PHE A 65 -3.98 13.41 19.82
C PHE A 65 -3.22 12.28 19.10
N SER A 66 -3.38 11.03 19.55
CA SER A 66 -2.71 9.85 18.99
C SER A 66 -3.68 8.87 18.30
N ILE A 67 -4.98 9.08 18.43
CA ILE A 67 -6.00 8.14 17.96
C ILE A 67 -5.93 7.90 16.45
N GLY A 68 -5.74 8.95 15.64
CA GLY A 68 -5.65 8.82 14.18
C GLY A 68 -4.40 8.06 13.72
N VAL A 69 -3.24 8.36 14.34
CA VAL A 69 -1.99 7.64 14.04
C VAL A 69 -2.12 6.16 14.41
N THR A 70 -2.65 5.89 15.61
CA THR A 70 -2.84 4.51 16.09
C THR A 70 -3.82 3.75 15.21
N HIS A 71 -4.94 4.38 14.83
CA HIS A 71 -5.95 3.76 13.97
C HIS A 71 -5.41 3.42 12.57
N HIS A 72 -4.73 4.35 11.91
CA HIS A 72 -4.09 4.07 10.62
C HIS A 72 -3.04 2.97 10.72
N TYR A 73 -2.31 2.94 11.83
CA TYR A 73 -1.31 1.92 12.10
C TYR A 73 -1.93 0.53 12.32
N THR A 74 -3.05 0.46 13.05
CA THR A 74 -3.83 -0.77 13.24
C THR A 74 -4.32 -1.34 11.91
N ALA A 75 -4.76 -0.48 10.98
CA ALA A 75 -5.16 -0.95 9.64
C ALA A 75 -4.01 -1.67 8.91
N GLU A 76 -2.79 -1.11 8.94
CA GLU A 76 -1.62 -1.77 8.34
C GLU A 76 -1.27 -3.10 9.03
N TYR A 77 -1.43 -3.19 10.35
CA TYR A 77 -1.23 -4.43 11.11
C TYR A 77 -2.23 -5.50 10.70
N ASN A 78 -3.50 -5.15 10.57
CA ASN A 78 -4.55 -6.07 10.17
C ASN A 78 -4.29 -6.67 8.77
N PHE A 79 -3.80 -5.84 7.83
CA PHE A 79 -3.37 -6.34 6.53
C PHE A 79 -2.16 -7.25 6.64
N GLU A 80 -1.10 -6.87 7.37
CA GLU A 80 0.13 -7.66 7.47
C GLU A 80 -0.09 -9.00 8.16
N VAL A 81 -0.88 -9.04 9.23
CA VAL A 81 -1.27 -10.30 9.90
C VAL A 81 -1.95 -11.24 8.91
N ASN A 82 -2.95 -10.76 8.16
CA ASN A 82 -3.61 -11.58 7.15
C ASN A 82 -2.67 -12.03 6.04
N ARG A 83 -1.76 -11.14 5.60
CA ARG A 83 -0.75 -11.48 4.61
C ARG A 83 0.14 -12.62 5.10
N GLU A 84 0.66 -12.51 6.31
CA GLU A 84 1.56 -13.50 6.89
C GLU A 84 0.93 -14.89 6.94
N PHE A 85 -0.33 -14.99 7.39
CA PHE A 85 -1.01 -16.28 7.54
C PHE A 85 -1.50 -16.89 6.22
N TYR A 86 -2.01 -16.08 5.28
CA TYR A 86 -2.75 -16.57 4.12
C TYR A 86 -2.10 -16.26 2.77
N PHE A 87 -1.23 -15.25 2.71
CA PHE A 87 -0.62 -14.71 1.49
C PHE A 87 0.87 -14.44 1.69
N SER A 88 1.57 -15.38 2.33
CA SER A 88 2.92 -15.17 2.88
C SER A 88 3.99 -14.83 1.83
N ASP A 89 3.69 -15.18 0.57
CA ASP A 89 4.48 -14.90 -0.63
C ASP A 89 4.27 -13.50 -1.21
N TYR A 90 3.22 -12.80 -0.80
CA TYR A 90 2.90 -11.48 -1.32
C TYR A 90 3.81 -10.41 -0.70
N PRO A 91 4.17 -9.37 -1.46
CA PRO A 91 4.79 -8.14 -0.95
C PRO A 91 4.08 -7.58 0.28
N SER A 92 4.84 -7.23 1.32
CA SER A 92 4.26 -6.56 2.49
C SER A 92 4.03 -5.09 2.19
N ARG A 93 2.87 -4.59 2.61
CA ARG A 93 2.56 -3.15 2.62
C ARG A 93 3.56 -2.31 3.41
N LEU A 94 4.25 -2.91 4.38
CA LEU A 94 5.18 -2.23 5.27
C LEU A 94 6.57 -2.01 4.67
N ASN A 95 6.93 -2.74 3.61
CA ASN A 95 8.26 -2.69 3.00
C ASN A 95 8.25 -2.44 1.48
N ALA A 96 7.11 -2.64 0.82
CA ALA A 96 6.94 -2.48 -0.60
C ALA A 96 7.03 -1.01 -1.03
N ILE A 97 7.46 -0.80 -2.27
CA ILE A 97 7.28 0.47 -2.96
C ILE A 97 5.84 0.49 -3.49
N TYR A 98 5.12 1.56 -3.18
CA TYR A 98 3.76 1.79 -3.69
C TYR A 98 3.84 2.42 -5.07
N LEU A 99 3.37 1.68 -6.06
CA LEU A 99 3.42 2.04 -7.47
C LEU A 99 2.01 2.03 -8.07
N LEU A 100 1.87 2.64 -9.25
CA LEU A 100 0.66 2.67 -10.06
C LEU A 100 1.03 2.25 -11.49
N ARG A 101 0.11 1.59 -12.20
CA ARG A 101 0.42 1.04 -13.53
C ARG A 101 0.40 2.10 -14.63
N SER A 102 -0.36 3.17 -14.44
CA SER A 102 -0.51 4.24 -15.43
C SER A 102 -0.57 5.63 -14.81
N GLU A 103 -0.25 6.65 -15.63
CA GLU A 103 -0.40 8.05 -15.25
C GLU A 103 -1.86 8.41 -14.95
N ALA A 104 -2.80 7.83 -15.70
CA ALA A 104 -4.23 8.05 -15.52
C ALA A 104 -4.70 7.56 -14.14
N GLU A 105 -4.30 6.35 -13.73
CA GLU A 105 -4.59 5.84 -12.37
C GLU A 105 -3.92 6.69 -11.30
N ALA A 106 -2.73 7.21 -11.55
CA ALA A 106 -2.04 8.10 -10.62
C ALA A 106 -2.78 9.40 -10.39
N GLU A 107 -3.39 9.96 -11.44
CA GLU A 107 -4.20 11.17 -11.33
C GLU A 107 -5.53 10.90 -10.61
N GLU A 108 -6.18 9.76 -10.87
CA GLU A 108 -7.36 9.34 -10.08
C GLU A 108 -7.00 9.14 -8.60
N TYR A 109 -5.84 8.52 -8.32
CA TYR A 109 -5.33 8.39 -6.96
C TYR A 109 -5.12 9.76 -6.30
N ARG A 110 -4.57 10.73 -7.03
CA ARG A 110 -4.36 12.09 -6.52
C ARG A 110 -5.67 12.77 -6.14
N LYS A 111 -6.68 12.73 -7.01
CA LYS A 111 -8.00 13.35 -6.77
C LYS A 111 -8.62 12.87 -5.45
N ARG A 112 -8.45 11.59 -5.13
CA ARG A 112 -8.97 10.97 -3.91
C ARG A 112 -8.11 11.22 -2.68
N HIS A 113 -6.79 11.19 -2.83
CA HIS A 113 -5.85 11.23 -1.71
C HIS A 113 -5.05 12.54 -1.69
N MET A 114 -5.71 13.68 -1.91
CA MET A 114 -5.03 14.98 -1.95
C MET A 114 -4.21 15.31 -0.70
N GLY A 115 -4.65 14.88 0.48
CA GLY A 115 -3.87 15.05 1.72
C GLY A 115 -2.60 14.19 1.78
N HIS A 116 -2.59 13.05 1.08
CA HIS A 116 -1.44 12.16 0.98
C HIS A 116 -0.48 12.59 -0.14
N VAL A 117 -1.04 12.94 -1.31
CA VAL A 117 -0.29 13.29 -2.53
C VAL A 117 0.12 14.76 -2.52
N GLY A 118 -0.80 15.71 -2.33
CA GLY A 118 -0.51 17.14 -2.14
C GLY A 118 0.65 17.69 -3.00
N ASN A 119 1.77 17.99 -2.33
CA ASN A 119 2.99 18.58 -2.92
C ASN A 119 3.99 17.54 -3.47
N ARG A 120 3.59 16.27 -3.60
CA ARG A 120 4.42 15.21 -4.20
C ARG A 120 4.47 15.37 -5.71
N LEU A 121 5.56 14.88 -6.29
CA LEU A 121 5.78 14.87 -7.73
C LEU A 121 5.46 13.49 -8.28
N LEU A 122 4.74 13.45 -9.39
CA LEU A 122 4.56 12.21 -10.13
C LEU A 122 5.82 11.93 -10.93
N ARG A 123 6.34 10.71 -10.83
CA ARG A 123 7.52 10.26 -11.59
C ARG A 123 7.24 8.90 -12.22
N GLN A 124 7.69 8.77 -13.45
CA GLN A 124 7.77 7.48 -14.12
C GLN A 124 9.08 6.80 -13.73
N ALA A 125 9.03 5.50 -13.44
CA ALA A 125 10.17 4.68 -13.12
C ALA A 125 10.06 3.31 -13.82
N ARG A 126 11.19 2.66 -14.02
CA ARG A 126 11.28 1.35 -14.68
C ARG A 126 11.84 0.30 -13.73
N SER A 127 11.26 -0.89 -13.70
CA SER A 127 11.84 -2.02 -12.95
C SER A 127 13.21 -2.41 -13.48
N VAL A 128 14.09 -2.84 -12.58
CA VAL A 128 15.44 -3.30 -12.89
C VAL A 128 15.75 -4.59 -12.14
N GLY A 129 16.04 -5.65 -12.89
CA GLY A 129 16.36 -6.97 -12.35
C GLY A 129 15.14 -7.71 -11.78
N PRO A 130 15.36 -8.78 -11.01
CA PRO A 130 14.28 -9.58 -10.45
C PRO A 130 13.40 -8.77 -9.49
N TYR A 131 12.10 -8.93 -9.64
CA TYR A 131 11.09 -8.33 -8.78
C TYR A 131 9.94 -9.29 -8.51
N ALA A 132 9.17 -8.93 -7.48
CA ALA A 132 7.85 -9.46 -7.23
C ALA A 132 6.92 -8.28 -6.93
N TYR A 133 5.73 -8.27 -7.52
CA TYR A 133 4.72 -7.29 -7.16
C TYR A 133 3.33 -7.91 -7.08
N SER A 134 2.44 -7.28 -6.32
CA SER A 134 1.03 -7.64 -6.30
C SER A 134 0.15 -6.41 -6.48
N THR A 135 -1.03 -6.62 -7.08
CA THR A 135 -1.98 -5.54 -7.38
C THR A 135 -3.20 -5.62 -6.48
N HIS A 136 -3.62 -4.49 -5.92
CA HIS A 136 -4.71 -4.42 -4.95
C HIS A 136 -5.55 -3.17 -5.13
N ASP A 137 -6.84 -3.26 -4.81
CA ASP A 137 -7.70 -2.09 -4.73
C ASP A 137 -7.42 -1.32 -3.43
N SER A 138 -6.90 -0.09 -3.53
CA SER A 138 -6.56 0.74 -2.38
C SER A 138 -7.79 1.17 -1.57
N SER A 139 -8.99 1.07 -2.15
CA SER A 139 -10.24 1.41 -1.47
C SER A 139 -10.53 0.57 -0.23
N TRP A 140 -10.01 -0.65 -0.15
CA TRP A 140 -10.08 -1.45 1.09
C TRP A 140 -9.31 -0.82 2.25
N VAL A 141 -8.18 -0.19 1.95
CA VAL A 141 -7.37 0.54 2.93
C VAL A 141 -8.10 1.79 3.39
N ASP A 142 -8.70 2.52 2.45
CA ASP A 142 -9.51 3.70 2.75
C ASP A 142 -10.68 3.35 3.66
N PHE A 143 -11.36 2.22 3.40
CA PHE A 143 -12.45 1.73 4.22
C PHE A 143 -12.00 1.48 5.67
N LEU A 144 -10.91 0.72 5.89
CA LEU A 144 -10.40 0.44 7.24
C LEU A 144 -9.85 1.68 7.97
N ARG A 145 -9.61 2.79 7.27
CA ARG A 145 -9.15 4.06 7.85
C ARG A 145 -10.28 5.05 8.11
N LEU A 146 -11.54 4.69 7.80
CA LEU A 146 -12.69 5.51 8.18
C LEU A 146 -12.84 5.52 9.70
N ASN A 147 -13.36 6.63 10.24
CA ASN A 147 -13.60 6.80 11.69
C ASN A 147 -14.78 5.95 12.22
N HIS A 148 -15.03 4.77 11.66
CA HIS A 148 -16.03 3.81 12.14
C HIS A 148 -15.39 2.72 13.00
N SER A 149 -16.21 1.84 13.56
CA SER A 149 -15.74 0.61 14.21
C SER A 149 -16.09 -0.58 13.32
N CYS A 150 -15.13 -1.48 13.15
CA CYS A 150 -15.31 -2.78 12.51
C CYS A 150 -15.06 -3.87 13.55
N ASP A 151 -15.83 -4.94 13.50
CA ASP A 151 -15.51 -6.17 14.24
C ASP A 151 -14.38 -6.95 13.54
N ASP A 152 -13.81 -7.91 14.25
CA ASP A 152 -12.69 -8.72 13.77
C ASP A 152 -13.03 -9.52 12.50
N GLU A 153 -14.29 -9.96 12.37
CA GLU A 153 -14.76 -10.67 11.19
C GLU A 153 -14.75 -9.76 9.95
N THR A 154 -15.28 -8.55 10.07
CA THR A 154 -15.28 -7.54 9.00
C THR A 154 -13.85 -7.18 8.61
N ILE A 155 -12.97 -6.94 9.61
CA ILE A 155 -11.55 -6.64 9.37
C ILE A 155 -10.88 -7.80 8.61
N HIS A 156 -11.12 -9.05 9.02
CA HIS A 156 -10.59 -10.22 8.35
C HIS A 156 -11.10 -10.32 6.90
N GLN A 157 -12.40 -10.14 6.66
CA GLN A 157 -12.99 -10.20 5.32
C GLN A 157 -12.43 -9.11 4.40
N VAL A 158 -12.30 -7.87 4.89
CA VAL A 158 -11.68 -6.76 4.15
C VAL A 158 -10.23 -7.08 3.79
N ALA A 159 -9.44 -7.57 4.75
CA ALA A 159 -8.06 -7.94 4.49
C ALA A 159 -7.94 -9.11 3.49
N GLN A 160 -8.82 -10.12 3.58
CA GLN A 160 -8.87 -11.22 2.61
C GLN A 160 -9.22 -10.72 1.21
N ALA A 161 -10.22 -9.85 1.08
CA ALA A 161 -10.64 -9.30 -0.21
C ALA A 161 -9.51 -8.49 -0.86
N TYR A 162 -8.86 -7.62 -0.08
CA TYR A 162 -7.68 -6.86 -0.51
C TYR A 162 -6.57 -7.77 -1.05
N TRP A 163 -6.14 -8.78 -0.27
CA TRP A 163 -5.03 -9.64 -0.67
C TRP A 163 -5.36 -10.53 -1.87
N ARG A 164 -6.61 -10.99 -2.01
CA ARG A 164 -7.10 -11.73 -3.18
C ARG A 164 -7.23 -10.89 -4.44
N GLY A 165 -7.09 -9.57 -4.35
CA GLY A 165 -7.25 -8.65 -5.49
C GLY A 165 -8.70 -8.47 -5.90
N VAL A 166 -9.64 -8.61 -4.97
CA VAL A 166 -11.06 -8.32 -5.19
C VAL A 166 -11.27 -6.81 -5.20
N ASN A 167 -12.06 -6.28 -6.13
CA ASN A 167 -12.40 -4.86 -6.13
C ASN A 167 -13.52 -4.58 -5.15
N VAL A 168 -13.49 -3.41 -4.52
CA VAL A 168 -14.50 -3.07 -3.52
C VAL A 168 -15.90 -2.89 -4.11
N GLU A 169 -15.99 -2.54 -5.39
CA GLU A 169 -17.26 -2.45 -6.13
C GLU A 169 -18.01 -3.78 -6.21
N ASP A 170 -17.29 -4.91 -6.10
CA ASP A 170 -17.88 -6.26 -6.10
C ASP A 170 -18.46 -6.65 -4.73
N CYS A 171 -18.38 -5.76 -3.74
CA CYS A 171 -18.73 -6.02 -2.35
C CYS A 171 -19.70 -4.98 -1.79
N GLU A 172 -20.59 -5.40 -0.89
CA GLU A 172 -21.53 -4.52 -0.20
C GLU A 172 -20.98 -4.12 1.17
N LEU A 173 -20.31 -2.97 1.24
CA LEU A 173 -19.81 -2.44 2.50
C LEU A 173 -20.77 -1.43 3.12
N LYS A 174 -20.67 -1.28 4.44
CA LYS A 174 -21.39 -0.25 5.20
C LYS A 174 -20.46 0.50 6.12
N SER A 175 -20.66 1.81 6.20
CA SER A 175 -20.02 2.67 7.19
C SER A 175 -21.09 3.48 7.91
N PHE A 176 -21.09 3.45 9.24
CA PHE A 176 -22.15 4.05 10.07
C PHE A 176 -23.57 3.65 9.62
N GLY A 177 -23.76 2.38 9.25
CA GLY A 177 -25.05 1.84 8.80
C GLY A 177 -25.49 2.27 7.39
N LYS A 178 -24.72 3.12 6.70
CA LYS A 178 -25.00 3.53 5.32
C LYS A 178 -24.16 2.70 4.34
N PRO A 179 -24.69 2.36 3.15
CA PRO A 179 -23.89 1.75 2.09
C PRO A 179 -22.65 2.61 1.82
N TRP A 180 -21.51 1.94 1.69
CA TRP A 180 -20.25 2.55 1.32
C TRP A 180 -19.78 1.91 0.02
N ALA A 181 -19.41 2.75 -0.94
CA ALA A 181 -18.89 2.32 -2.24
C ALA A 181 -17.89 3.35 -2.73
N GLN A 182 -16.92 2.88 -3.51
CA GLN A 182 -15.89 3.71 -4.09
C GLN A 182 -15.36 3.01 -5.33
N SER A 183 -15.01 3.78 -6.36
CA SER A 183 -14.40 3.16 -7.55
C SER A 183 -12.98 2.66 -7.26
N PRO A 184 -12.57 1.51 -7.80
CA PRO A 184 -11.31 0.90 -7.46
C PRO A 184 -10.17 1.78 -7.94
N ILE A 185 -9.11 1.84 -7.14
CA ILE A 185 -7.83 2.37 -7.60
C ILE A 185 -6.80 1.30 -7.32
N ILE A 186 -6.23 0.75 -8.39
CA ILE A 186 -5.31 -0.37 -8.30
C ILE A 186 -3.92 0.17 -7.95
N GLU A 187 -3.49 -0.12 -6.73
CA GLU A 187 -2.11 0.07 -6.30
C GLU A 187 -1.29 -1.19 -6.53
N VAL A 188 0.01 -0.99 -6.74
CA VAL A 188 1.00 -2.03 -6.92
C VAL A 188 1.92 -2.01 -5.70
N LEU A 189 2.00 -3.11 -4.97
CA LEU A 189 3.01 -3.33 -3.94
C LEU A 189 4.20 -4.01 -4.57
N TYR A 190 5.32 -3.29 -4.71
CA TYR A 190 6.49 -3.76 -5.45
C TYR A 190 7.69 -4.04 -4.55
N LEU A 191 8.28 -5.24 -4.70
CA LEU A 191 9.57 -5.64 -4.14
C LEU A 191 10.61 -5.73 -5.25
N GLY A 192 11.72 -5.03 -5.08
CA GLY A 192 12.80 -4.96 -6.04
C GLY A 192 13.33 -3.54 -6.19
N ARG A 193 13.98 -3.30 -7.33
CA ARG A 193 14.53 -1.98 -7.69
C ARG A 193 13.74 -1.36 -8.84
N ILE A 194 13.55 -0.04 -8.77
CA ILE A 194 13.06 0.79 -9.87
C ILE A 194 14.00 1.96 -10.11
N ASP A 195 14.30 2.27 -11.37
CA ASP A 195 15.13 3.40 -11.76
C ASP A 195 14.27 4.51 -12.37
N PHE A 196 14.55 5.76 -12.00
CA PHE A 196 13.81 6.91 -12.48
C PHE A 196 14.30 7.35 -13.85
N TYR A 197 13.36 7.59 -14.78
CA TYR A 197 13.67 8.18 -16.09
C TYR A 197 14.18 9.62 -15.95
N ASP A 198 13.50 10.42 -15.12
CA ASP A 198 13.88 11.77 -14.77
C ASP A 198 14.27 11.87 -13.29
N ARG A 199 15.53 12.26 -13.04
CA ARG A 199 16.12 12.43 -11.71
C ARG A 199 16.06 13.87 -11.22
N SER A 200 15.51 14.78 -12.04
CA SER A 200 15.37 16.18 -11.69
C SER A 200 14.34 16.33 -10.56
N LEU A 201 14.72 17.12 -9.56
CA LEU A 201 13.85 17.56 -8.48
C LEU A 201 13.93 19.08 -8.39
N PRO A 202 12.84 19.77 -8.06
CA PRO A 202 12.87 21.20 -7.78
C PRO A 202 13.81 21.48 -6.60
N GLU A 203 14.47 22.63 -6.65
CA GLU A 203 15.36 23.11 -5.59
C GLU A 203 14.63 23.27 -4.24
#